data_AF-A0A5M8QJZ7-F1
#
_entry.id   AF-A0A5M8QJZ7-F1
#
_cell.length_a   1.000
_cell.length_b   1.000
_cell.length_c   1.000
_cell.angle_alpha   90.00
_cell.angle_beta   90.00
_cell.angle_gamma   90.00
#
_symmetry.space_group_name_H-M   'P 1'
#
loop_
_entity.id
_entity.type
_entity.pdbx_description
1 polymer ?
#
loop_
_entity_poly.entity_id
_entity_poly.type
_entity_poly.pdbx_seq_one_letter_code
_entity_poly.pdbx_strand_id
1 'polypeptide(L)'
;MSELPWVTETRATGARRRNPVWGILALVAALVCGAMFLVSVGIAFVELDGLVIWLLPVWGIVTLLSIAFAITAAAKRGTANITMAAITGGLLVISNPVIFLVIGFALGLLQ
;
A
#
# COMPACT_ATOMS: atom_id res chain seq x y z
N MET A 1 -13.05 13.04 44.15
CA MET A 1 -11.84 12.20 44.12
C MET A 1 -11.00 12.65 42.93
N SER A 2 -9.88 13.30 43.16
CA SER A 2 -8.93 13.70 42.10
C SER A 2 -8.13 12.47 41.69
N GLU A 3 -8.10 12.13 40.39
CA GLU A 3 -7.26 11.05 39.88
C GLU A 3 -5.78 11.31 40.23
N LEU A 4 -5.03 10.24 40.52
CA LEU A 4 -3.63 10.31 40.95
C LEU A 4 -2.72 10.80 39.79
N PRO A 5 -1.70 11.63 40.05
CA PRO A 5 -0.89 12.27 39.02
C PRO A 5 -0.24 11.29 38.03
N TRP A 6 0.23 10.13 38.53
CA TRP A 6 0.84 9.09 37.70
C TRP A 6 -0.17 8.39 36.78
N VAL A 7 -1.45 8.36 37.14
CA VAL A 7 -2.53 7.81 36.30
C VAL A 7 -2.84 8.79 35.16
N THR A 8 -2.86 10.10 35.45
CA THR A 8 -3.05 11.12 34.41
C THR A 8 -1.86 11.19 33.45
N GLU A 9 -0.63 11.07 33.97
CA GLU A 9 0.58 11.08 33.16
C GLU A 9 0.68 9.84 32.26
N THR A 10 0.34 8.65 32.76
CA THR A 10 0.32 7.40 31.97
C THR A 10 -0.76 7.40 30.89
N ARG A 11 -1.94 7.97 31.17
CA ARG A 11 -2.98 8.19 30.16
C ARG A 11 -2.56 9.22 29.11
N ALA A 12 -1.91 10.31 29.53
CA ALA A 12 -1.38 11.34 28.63
C ALA A 12 -0.19 10.85 27.79
N THR A 13 0.67 9.98 28.34
CA THR A 13 1.74 9.31 27.56
C THR A 13 1.18 8.26 26.61
N GLY A 14 0.12 7.53 27.00
CA GLY A 14 -0.60 6.61 26.11
C GLY A 14 -1.32 7.31 24.94
N ALA A 15 -1.73 8.58 25.15
CA ALA A 15 -2.31 9.47 24.14
C ALA A 15 -1.27 10.30 23.36
N ARG A 16 0.02 10.19 23.71
CA ARG A 16 1.11 10.95 23.07
C ARG A 16 1.18 10.57 21.59
N ARG A 17 0.77 11.52 20.74
CA ARG A 17 0.83 11.54 19.27
C ARG A 17 1.50 10.31 18.65
N ARG A 18 0.72 9.29 18.32
CA ARG A 18 1.21 8.13 17.58
C ARG A 18 1.58 8.61 16.18
N ASN A 19 2.87 8.65 15.87
CA ASN A 19 3.40 9.23 14.64
C ASN A 19 2.83 8.48 13.41
N PRO A 20 2.14 9.16 12.48
CA PRO A 20 1.51 8.54 11.32
C PRO A 20 2.47 8.15 10.19
N VAL A 21 3.79 8.37 10.36
CA VAL A 21 4.81 8.16 9.31
C VAL A 21 4.69 6.80 8.62
N TRP A 22 4.43 5.71 9.36
CA TRP A 22 4.32 4.38 8.76
C TRP A 22 3.10 4.23 7.85
N GLY A 23 1.94 4.78 8.24
CA GLY A 23 0.77 4.79 7.37
C GLY A 23 0.97 5.67 6.14
N ILE A 24 1.68 6.80 6.27
CA ILE A 24 2.02 7.67 5.12
C ILE A 24 2.95 6.93 4.16
N LEU A 25 4.00 6.27 4.64
CA LEU A 25 4.92 5.49 3.81
C LEU A 25 4.18 4.35 3.09
N ALA A 26 3.26 3.67 3.77
CA ALA A 26 2.42 2.64 3.17
C ALA A 26 1.55 3.21 2.03
N LEU A 27 0.96 4.39 2.23
CA LEU A 27 0.14 5.07 1.24
C LEU A 27 0.94 5.51 0.02
N VAL A 28 2.11 6.14 0.24
CA VAL A 28 3.00 6.56 -0.83
C VAL A 28 3.44 5.36 -1.66
N ALA A 29 3.86 4.27 -1.03
CA ALA A 29 4.22 3.05 -1.74
C ALA A 29 3.04 2.46 -2.55
N ALA A 30 1.82 2.47 -1.99
CA ALA A 30 0.63 2.04 -2.74
C ALA A 30 0.28 2.95 -3.92
N LEU A 31 0.45 4.26 -3.78
CA LEU A 31 0.26 5.20 -4.88
C LEU A 31 1.27 4.95 -6.01
N VAL A 32 2.52 4.63 -5.67
CA VAL A 32 3.52 4.22 -6.67
C VAL A 32 3.10 2.92 -7.37
N CYS A 33 2.61 1.91 -6.64
CA CYS A 33 2.03 0.70 -7.24
C CYS A 33 0.88 1.03 -8.20
N GLY A 34 -0.03 1.91 -7.81
CA GLY A 34 -1.14 2.36 -8.65
C GLY A 34 -0.69 3.11 -9.91
N ALA A 35 0.33 3.96 -9.81
CA ALA A 35 0.91 4.65 -10.96
C ALA A 35 1.58 3.66 -11.92
N MET A 36 2.34 2.70 -11.40
CA MET A 36 2.95 1.63 -12.19
C MET A 36 1.90 0.76 -12.87
N PHE A 37 0.75 0.51 -12.23
CA PHE A 37 -0.38 -0.16 -12.87
C PHE A 37 -0.89 0.62 -14.09
N LEU A 38 -1.12 1.94 -13.97
CA LEU A 38 -1.57 2.75 -15.11
C LEU A 38 -0.55 2.73 -16.27
N VAL A 39 0.74 2.81 -15.95
CA VAL A 39 1.82 2.67 -16.93
C VAL A 39 1.81 1.28 -17.56
N SER A 40 1.58 0.23 -16.77
CA SER A 40 1.53 -1.15 -17.26
C SER A 40 0.41 -1.37 -18.27
N VAL A 41 -0.76 -0.76 -18.04
CA VAL A 41 -1.88 -0.79 -18.99
C VAL A 41 -1.46 -0.16 -20.30
N GLY A 42 -0.80 1.01 -20.27
CA GLY A 42 -0.31 1.67 -21.47
C GLY A 42 0.73 0.85 -22.25
N ILE A 43 1.70 0.25 -21.56
CA ILE A 43 2.77 -0.55 -22.18
C ILE A 43 2.22 -1.87 -22.74
N ALA A 44 1.23 -2.48 -22.09
CA ALA A 44 0.63 -3.74 -22.54
C ALA A 44 0.05 -3.67 -23.97
N PHE A 45 -0.38 -2.48 -24.42
CA PHE A 45 -0.87 -2.26 -25.79
C PHE A 45 0.25 -2.04 -26.82
N VAL A 46 1.48 -1.79 -26.38
CA VAL A 46 2.61 -1.41 -27.23
C VAL A 46 3.66 -2.51 -27.30
N GLU A 47 4.09 -3.03 -26.16
CA GLU A 47 5.21 -3.98 -26.06
C GLU A 47 5.11 -4.84 -24.78
N LEU A 48 4.45 -6.00 -24.91
CA LEU A 48 4.17 -6.89 -23.77
C LEU A 48 5.44 -7.46 -23.12
N ASP A 49 6.49 -7.72 -23.92
CA ASP A 49 7.75 -8.28 -23.42
C ASP A 49 8.48 -7.33 -22.47
N GLY A 50 8.52 -6.03 -22.82
CA GLY A 50 9.11 -4.99 -21.98
C GLY A 50 8.38 -4.84 -20.64
N LEU A 51 7.06 -5.02 -20.64
CA LEU A 51 6.26 -5.03 -19.42
C LEU A 51 6.66 -6.16 -18.47
N VAL A 52 6.77 -7.37 -19.01
CA VAL A 52 7.02 -8.59 -18.22
C VAL A 52 8.45 -8.61 -17.67
N ILE A 53 9.42 -8.21 -18.48
CA ILE A 53 10.85 -8.29 -18.12
C ILE A 53 11.25 -7.18 -17.14
N TRP A 54 10.73 -5.95 -17.32
CA TRP A 54 11.22 -4.79 -16.58
C TRP A 54 10.24 -4.26 -15.53
N LEU A 55 8.95 -4.14 -15.87
CA LEU A 55 8.00 -3.46 -15.00
C LEU A 55 7.42 -4.38 -13.91
N LEU A 56 7.14 -5.65 -14.23
CA LEU A 56 6.61 -6.62 -13.27
C LEU A 56 7.55 -6.85 -12.06
N PRO A 57 8.87 -7.04 -12.23
CA PRO A 57 9.78 -7.21 -11.10
C PRO A 57 9.83 -5.98 -10.19
N VAL A 58 9.93 -4.78 -10.78
CA VAL A 58 9.96 -3.52 -10.01
C VAL A 58 8.64 -3.33 -9.27
N TRP A 59 7.51 -3.64 -9.91
CA TRP A 59 6.20 -3.58 -9.28
C TRP A 59 6.10 -4.55 -8.09
N GLY A 60 6.64 -5.76 -8.22
CA GLY A 60 6.71 -6.73 -7.12
C GLY A 60 7.49 -6.20 -5.92
N ILE A 61 8.63 -5.54 -6.14
CA ILE A 61 9.45 -4.93 -5.07
C ILE A 61 8.66 -3.82 -4.35
N VAL A 62 8.03 -2.91 -5.09
CA VAL A 62 7.25 -1.81 -4.50
C VAL A 62 6.05 -2.36 -3.73
N THR A 63 5.41 -3.41 -4.24
CA THR A 63 4.28 -4.08 -3.59
C THR A 63 4.71 -4.69 -2.25
N LEU A 64 5.83 -5.40 -2.21
CA LEU A 64 6.37 -5.98 -0.96
C LEU A 64 6.73 -4.89 0.06
N LEU A 65 7.33 -3.79 -0.38
CA LEU A 65 7.62 -2.63 0.48
C LEU A 65 6.34 -2.00 1.05
N SER A 66 5.32 -1.81 0.20
CA SER A 66 4.03 -1.27 0.61
C SER A 66 3.34 -2.16 1.65
N ILE A 67 3.37 -3.49 1.45
CA ILE A 67 2.86 -4.46 2.43
C ILE A 67 3.64 -4.37 3.74
N ALA A 68 4.98 -4.32 3.69
CA ALA A 68 5.81 -4.21 4.89
C ALA A 68 5.48 -2.93 5.69
N PHE A 69 5.29 -1.79 5.01
CA PHE A 69 4.88 -0.55 5.65
C PHE A 69 3.44 -0.61 6.19
N ALA A 70 2.51 -1.23 5.47
CA ALA A 70 1.13 -1.41 5.95
C ALA A 70 1.06 -2.28 7.20
N ILE A 71 1.79 -3.40 7.25
CA ILE A 71 1.90 -4.27 8.42
C ILE A 71 2.51 -3.49 9.59
N THR A 72 3.58 -2.73 9.34
CA THR A 72 4.25 -1.93 10.36
C THR A 72 3.33 -0.82 10.91
N ALA A 73 2.55 -0.18 10.04
CA ALA A 73 1.54 0.81 10.42
C ALA A 73 0.44 0.18 11.28
N ALA A 74 -0.08 -0.99 10.91
CA ALA A 74 -1.05 -1.74 11.69
C ALA A 74 -0.49 -2.15 13.08
N ALA A 75 0.77 -2.61 13.13
CA ALA A 75 1.45 -3.01 14.35
C ALA A 75 1.71 -1.85 15.32
N LYS A 76 2.01 -0.64 14.81
CA LYS A 76 2.18 0.57 15.63
C LYS A 76 0.87 1.10 16.21
N ARG A 77 -0.27 0.47 15.90
CA ARG A 77 -1.63 0.68 16.43
C ARG A 77 -1.96 2.17 16.56
N GLY A 78 -2.70 2.75 15.63
CA GLY A 78 -3.25 4.10 15.76
C GLY A 78 -4.30 4.29 14.69
N THR A 79 -5.40 4.98 15.00
CA THR A 79 -6.54 5.09 14.07
C THR A 79 -6.09 5.54 12.69
N ALA A 80 -5.22 6.57 12.61
CA ALA A 80 -4.64 7.05 11.36
C ALA A 80 -3.75 6.02 10.64
N ASN A 81 -2.88 5.31 11.38
CA ASN A 81 -2.03 4.27 10.78
C ASN A 81 -2.84 3.08 10.26
N ILE A 82 -3.91 2.70 10.96
CA ILE A 82 -4.79 1.59 10.59
C ILE A 82 -5.63 1.96 9.36
N THR A 83 -6.22 3.16 9.33
CA THR A 83 -6.97 3.61 8.14
C THR A 83 -6.09 3.69 6.91
N MET A 84 -4.89 4.25 7.04
CA MET A 84 -3.93 4.31 5.93
C MET A 84 -3.47 2.91 5.49
N ALA A 85 -3.20 1.99 6.42
CA ALA A 85 -2.86 0.61 6.09
C ALA A 85 -4.02 -0.11 5.35
N ALA A 86 -5.28 0.13 5.76
CA ALA A 86 -6.44 -0.43 5.09
C ALA A 86 -6.61 0.14 3.66
N ILE A 87 -6.43 1.45 3.48
CA ILE A 87 -6.44 2.09 2.16
C ILE A 87 -5.33 1.53 1.27
N THR A 88 -4.10 1.42 1.80
CA THR A 88 -2.97 0.78 1.12
C THR A 88 -3.30 -0.64 0.69
N GLY A 89 -3.86 -1.46 1.58
CA GLY A 89 -4.27 -2.82 1.26
C GLY A 89 -5.28 -2.89 0.11
N GLY A 90 -6.30 -2.02 0.14
CA GLY A 90 -7.28 -1.92 -0.96
C GLY A 90 -6.65 -1.51 -2.29
N LEU A 91 -5.78 -0.49 -2.27
CA LEU A 91 -5.04 -0.03 -3.46
C LEU A 91 -4.16 -1.13 -4.06
N LEU A 92 -3.48 -1.92 -3.23
CA LEU A 92 -2.63 -3.01 -3.69
C LEU A 92 -3.43 -4.14 -4.36
N VAL A 93 -4.63 -4.45 -3.86
CA VAL A 93 -5.52 -5.43 -4.50
C VAL A 93 -5.96 -4.96 -5.88
N ILE A 94 -6.37 -3.70 -6.00
CA ILE A 94 -6.86 -3.12 -7.26
C ILE A 94 -5.72 -2.94 -8.28
N SER A 95 -4.53 -2.54 -7.82
CA SER A 95 -3.36 -2.32 -8.69
C SER A 95 -2.61 -3.60 -9.06
N ASN A 96 -3.18 -4.78 -8.81
CA ASN A 96 -2.56 -6.05 -9.14
C ASN A 96 -2.57 -6.29 -10.66
N PRO A 97 -1.40 -6.28 -11.35
CA PRO A 97 -1.29 -6.45 -12.78
C PRO A 97 -1.72 -7.85 -13.22
N VAL A 98 -1.69 -8.86 -12.35
CA VAL A 98 -2.20 -10.20 -12.67
C VAL A 98 -3.69 -10.14 -13.01
N ILE A 99 -4.47 -9.33 -12.27
CA ILE A 99 -5.91 -9.16 -12.55
C ILE A 99 -6.11 -8.57 -13.95
N PHE A 100 -5.31 -7.56 -14.30
CA PHE A 100 -5.37 -6.95 -15.62
C PHE A 100 -4.93 -7.90 -16.73
N LEU A 101 -3.84 -8.65 -16.55
CA LEU A 101 -3.38 -9.65 -17.52
C LEU A 101 -4.45 -10.73 -17.74
N VAL A 102 -5.05 -11.25 -16.67
CA VAL A 102 -6.12 -12.26 -16.76
C VAL A 102 -7.35 -11.71 -17.50
N ILE A 103 -7.77 -10.48 -17.21
CA ILE A 103 -8.89 -9.82 -17.93
C ILE A 103 -8.53 -9.59 -19.40
N GLY A 104 -7.32 -9.09 -19.69
CA GLY A 104 -6.85 -8.82 -21.04
C GLY A 104 -6.78 -10.07 -21.91
N PHE A 105 -6.28 -11.18 -21.35
CA PHE A 105 -6.30 -12.49 -22.02
C PHE A 105 -7.72 -13.02 -22.21
N ALA A 106 -8.58 -12.95 -21.18
CA ALA A 106 -9.96 -13.44 -21.25
C ALA A 106 -10.81 -12.67 -22.28
N LEU A 107 -10.52 -11.38 -22.48
CA LEU A 107 -11.17 -10.53 -23.49
C LEU A 107 -10.51 -10.65 -24.88
N GLY A 108 -9.43 -11.43 -25.03
CA GLY A 108 -8.70 -11.58 -26.28
C GLY A 108 -7.95 -10.32 -26.74
N LEU A 109 -7.73 -9.36 -25.82
CA LEU A 109 -7.08 -8.07 -26.09
C LEU A 109 -5.55 -8.17 -26.06
N LEU A 110 -5.01 -9.20 -25.42
CA LEU A 110 -3.59 -9.51 -25.33
C LEU A 110 -3.39 -10.90 -25.97
N GLN A 111 -2.49 -11.02 -26.95
CA GLN A 111 -2.22 -12.23 -27.73
C GLN A 111 -0.74 -12.59 -27.65
#